data_AF-A0A0G0K4C7-F1
#
_entry.id   AF-A0A0G0K4C7-F1
#
_cell.length_a   1.000
_cell.length_b   1.000
_cell.length_c   1.000
_cell.angle_alpha   90.00
_cell.angle_beta   90.00
_cell.angle_gamma   90.00
#
_symmetry.space_group_name_H-M   'P 1'
#
loop_
_entity.id
_entity.type
_entity.pdbx_description
1 polymer ?
#
loop_
_entity_poly.entity_id
_entity_poly.type
_entity_poly.pdbx_seq_one_letter_code
_entity_poly.pdbx_strand_id
1 'polypeptide(L)' 'MRILEVIPIAKGLPFESLSYFSLRDVPIGTIVTVSIRKKIVDALVISSEDISASKGSIKASDFKLKKIKIFEYNLSC' A
#
# COMPACT_ATOMS: atom_id res chain seq x y z
N MET A 1 10.02 9.26 -2.40
CA MET A 1 9.59 7.94 -1.86
C MET A 1 8.13 8.09 -1.53
N ARG A 2 7.26 7.12 -1.84
CA ARG A 2 5.81 7.29 -1.69
C ARG A 2 5.21 6.37 -0.63
N ILE A 3 4.18 6.88 0.05
CA ILE A 3 3.27 6.10 0.88
C ILE A 3 2.08 5.75 0.01
N LEU A 4 1.78 4.47 -0.09
CA LEU A 4 0.60 3.95 -0.75
C LEU A 4 -0.37 3.48 0.32
N GLU A 5 -1.61 3.92 0.26
CA GLU A 5 -2.68 3.33 1.05
C GLU A 5 -3.43 2.32 0.18
N VAL A 6 -3.59 1.09 0.69
CA VAL A 6 -4.21 0.00 -0.05
C VAL A 6 -5.25 -0.71 0.79
N ILE A 7 -6.33 -1.16 0.14
CA ILE A 7 -7.37 -2.00 0.75
C ILE A 7 -7.15 -3.45 0.28
N PRO A 8 -6.74 -4.36 1.17
CA PRO A 8 -6.58 -5.77 0.83
C PRO A 8 -7.92 -6.48 0.63
N ILE A 9 -8.03 -7.22 -0.46
CA ILE A 9 -9.18 -8.06 -0.81
C ILE A 9 -8.99 -9.44 -0.18
N ALA A 10 -8.98 -9.50 1.16
CA ALA A 10 -8.94 -10.77 1.89
C ALA A 10 -9.88 -10.79 3.09
N LYS A 11 -10.49 -11.96 3.32
CA LYS A 11 -11.38 -12.20 4.45
C LYS A 11 -10.58 -12.40 5.74
N GLY A 12 -11.09 -11.86 6.85
CA GLY A 12 -10.54 -12.09 8.20
C GLY A 12 -9.34 -11.20 8.56
N LEU A 13 -9.21 -10.04 7.92
CA LEU A 13 -8.23 -9.02 8.31
C LEU A 13 -8.82 -8.11 9.40
N PRO A 14 -8.07 -7.81 10.48
CA PRO A 14 -8.55 -6.93 11.55
C PRO A 14 -8.43 -5.43 11.21
N PHE A 15 -8.02 -5.09 9.99
CA PHE A 15 -7.80 -3.73 9.51
C PHE A 15 -8.40 -3.60 8.11
N GLU A 16 -8.96 -2.42 7.81
CA GLU A 16 -9.62 -2.13 6.54
C GLU A 16 -8.63 -1.64 5.47
N SER A 17 -7.64 -0.83 5.85
CA SER A 17 -6.59 -0.32 4.96
C SER A 17 -5.19 -0.56 5.54
N LEU A 18 -4.21 -0.57 4.65
CA LEU A 18 -2.80 -0.75 4.95
C LEU A 18 -1.96 0.28 4.23
N SER A 19 -1.02 0.89 4.95
CA SER A 19 -0.07 1.84 4.37
C SER A 19 1.26 1.15 4.08
N TYR A 20 1.72 1.28 2.84
CA TYR A 20 2.95 0.69 2.31
C TYR A 20 3.89 1.73 1.75
N PHE A 21 5.18 1.39 1.72
CA PHE A 21 6.21 2.24 1.16
C PHE A 21 6.60 1.72 -0.21
N SER A 22 6.48 2.56 -1.22
CA SER A 22 6.93 2.26 -2.57
C SER A 22 8.01 3.22 -3.01
N LEU A 23 9.02 2.68 -3.70
CA LEU A 23 10.01 3.46 -4.44
C LEU A 23 9.51 3.82 -5.85
N ARG A 24 8.45 3.15 -6.31
CA ARG A 24 7.85 3.36 -7.62
C ARG A 24 6.62 4.26 -7.52
N ASP A 25 6.33 4.93 -8.62
CA ASP A 25 5.06 5.62 -8.84
C ASP A 25 3.98 4.57 -9.10
N VAL A 26 3.09 4.37 -8.14
CA VAL A 26 1.94 3.50 -8.29
C VAL A 26 0.69 4.38 -8.26
N PRO A 27 -0.11 4.42 -9.33
CA PRO A 27 -1.29 5.25 -9.38
C PRO A 27 -2.43 4.65 -8.56
N ILE A 28 -3.31 5.54 -8.07
CA ILE A 28 -4.59 5.15 -7.45
C ILE A 28 -5.42 4.31 -8.43
N GLY A 29 -6.13 3.30 -7.91
CA GLY A 29 -6.92 2.37 -8.72
C GLY A 29 -6.12 1.16 -9.22
N THR A 30 -4.81 1.11 -9.00
CA THR A 30 -4.00 -0.06 -9.35
C THR A 30 -4.25 -1.21 -8.39
N ILE A 31 -4.36 -2.43 -8.93
CA ILE A 31 -4.36 -3.65 -8.13
C ILE A 31 -2.92 -4.08 -7.91
N VAL A 32 -2.55 -4.20 -6.64
CA VAL A 32 -1.23 -4.61 -6.20
C VAL A 32 -1.33 -5.86 -5.34
N THR A 33 -0.39 -6.77 -5.52
CA THR A 33 -0.31 -7.96 -4.67
C THR A 33 0.60 -7.67 -3.48
N VAL A 34 0.09 -7.86 -2.26
CA VAL A 34 0.78 -7.63 -0.99
C VAL A 34 0.84 -8.91 -0.14
N SER A 35 1.95 -9.09 0.60
CA SER A 35 2.12 -10.26 1.47
C SER A 35 1.73 -9.96 2.93
N ILE A 36 0.60 -10.47 3.41
CA ILE A 36 0.12 -10.30 4.79
C ILE A 36 0.32 -11.59 5.58
N ARG A 37 1.16 -11.56 6.63
CA ARG A 37 1.39 -12.70 7.56
C ARG A 37 1.61 -14.06 6.85
N LYS A 38 2.47 -14.08 5.82
CA LYS A 38 2.78 -15.24 4.96
C LYS A 38 1.72 -15.60 3.92
N LYS A 39 0.60 -14.89 3.83
CA LYS A 39 -0.36 -14.99 2.73
C LYS A 39 -0.08 -13.92 1.69
N ILE A 40 -0.26 -14.27 0.42
CA ILE A 40 -0.21 -13.34 -0.70
C ILE A 40 -1.67 -12.97 -1.01
N VAL A 41 -1.97 -11.68 -1.04
CA VAL A 41 -3.33 -11.14 -1.15
C VAL A 41 -3.31 -9.96 -2.10
N ASP A 42 -4.30 -9.87 -2.97
CA ASP A 42 -4.48 -8.71 -3.84
C ASP A 42 -5.11 -7.55 -3.07
N ALA A 43 -4.66 -6.34 -3.36
CA ALA A 43 -5.09 -5.12 -2.70
C ALA A 43 -5.27 -4.00 -3.72
N LEU A 44 -6.24 -3.11 -3.49
CA LEU A 44 -6.50 -1.96 -4.34
C LEU A 44 -5.82 -0.72 -3.75
N VAL A 45 -5.04 0.00 -4.56
CA VAL A 45 -4.46 1.29 -4.16
C VAL A 45 -5.54 2.36 -4.13
N ILE A 46 -5.75 2.97 -2.97
CA ILE A 46 -6.74 4.04 -2.74
C ILE A 46 -6.10 5.40 -2.47
N SER A 47 -4.81 5.46 -2.17
CA SER A 47 -4.06 6.71 -2.08
C SER A 47 -2.58 6.50 -2.43
N SER A 48 -1.95 7.51 -3.00
CA SER A 48 -0.52 7.54 -3.32
C SER A 48 0.02 8.94 -3.00
N GLU A 49 0.74 9.05 -1.89
CA GLU A 49 1.27 10.31 -1.38
C GLU A 49 2.80 10.31 -1.41
N ASP A 50 3.42 11.41 -1.85
CA ASP A 50 4.87 11.54 -1.78
C ASP A 50 5.33 11.99 -0.39
N ILE A 51 6.19 11.19 0.21
CA ILE A 51 6.70 11.42 1.56
C ILE A 51 7.60 12.66 1.65
N SER A 52 8.15 13.09 0.51
CA SER A 52 9.02 14.25 0.43
C SER A 52 8.22 15.54 0.64
N ALA A 53 6.92 15.53 0.33
CA ALA A 53 6.01 16.66 0.54
C ALA A 53 5.46 16.72 1.98
N SER A 54 5.42 15.59 2.70
CA SER A 54 4.76 15.48 4.01
C SER A 54 5.73 15.08 5.13
N LYS A 55 6.77 15.89 5.38
CA LYS A 55 7.68 15.73 6.53
C LYS A 55 6.99 15.96 7.90
N GLY A 56 5.74 16.42 7.92
CA GLY A 56 5.03 16.85 9.14
C GLY A 56 4.11 15.82 9.80
N SER A 57 3.42 14.98 9.02
CA SER A 57 2.21 14.29 9.52
C SER A 57 2.42 12.83 9.93
N ILE A 58 3.55 12.21 9.57
CA ILE A 58 3.80 10.77 9.77
C ILE A 58 4.14 10.44 11.24
N LYS A 59 4.31 11.45 12.10
CA LYS A 59 4.60 11.28 13.54
C LYS A 59 3.40 10.81 14.38
N ALA A 60 2.18 10.81 13.85
CA ALA A 60 0.97 10.72 14.68
C ALA A 60 0.13 9.45 14.54
N SER A 61 0.51 8.49 13.69
CA SER A 61 -0.29 7.28 13.54
C SER A 61 0.55 6.02 13.63
N ASP A 62 0.13 5.16 14.54
CA ASP A 62 0.51 3.77 14.85
C ASP A 62 0.46 2.81 13.63
N PHE A 63 0.74 3.29 12.42
CA PHE A 63 0.83 2.46 11.25
C PHE A 63 2.06 1.58 11.38
N LYS A 64 1.79 0.30 11.63
CA LYS A 64 2.74 -0.80 11.65
C LYS A 64 3.35 -0.96 10.25
N LEU A 65 4.27 -0.05 9.91
CA LEU A 65 4.96 0.05 8.64
C LEU A 65 5.64 -1.28 8.33
N LYS A 66 5.02 -2.08 7.46
CA LYS A 66 5.65 -3.29 6.94
C LYS A 66 6.18 -2.99 5.56
N LYS A 67 7.50 -3.10 5.39
CA LYS A 67 8.14 -3.08 4.07
C LYS A 67 7.70 -4.34 3.31
N ILE A 68 6.92 -4.20 2.24
CA ILE A 68 6.36 -5.33 1.51
C ILE A 68 6.65 -5.19 0.02
N LYS A 69 6.91 -6.34 -0.62
CA LYS A 69 7.09 -6.45 -2.06
C LYS A 69 5.73 -6.24 -2.73
N ILE A 70 5.58 -5.11 -3.39
CA ILE A 70 4.44 -4.76 -4.23
C ILE A 70 4.69 -5.38 -5.61
N PHE A 71 3.77 -6.20 -6.11
CA PHE A 71 3.73 -6.60 -7.51
C PHE A 71 2.61 -5.83 -8.20
N GLU A 72 2.95 -5.08 -9.25
CA GLU A 72 2.00 -4.33 -10.07
C GLU A 72 1.57 -5.19 -11.28
N TYR A 73 0.27 -5.30 -11.51
CA TYR A 73 -0.25 -5.74 -12.81
C TYR A 73 -0.36 -4.53 -13.72
N ASN A 74 0.57 -4.39 -14.68
CA ASN A 74 0.34 -3.51 -15.81
C ASN A 74 -0.56 -4.27 -16.79
N LEU A 75 -1.85 -3.92 -16.85
CA LEU A 75 -2.67 -4.27 -18.00
C LEU A 75 -2.23 -3.36 -19.16
N SER A 76 -1.21 -3.79 -19.89
CA SER A 76 -1.00 -3.37 -21.27
C SER A 76 -2.01 -4.10 -22.13
N CYS A 77 -3.12 -3.44 -22.46
CA CYS A 77 -3.94 -3.82 -23.61
C CYS A 77 -3.35 -3.22 -24.89
#